data_AF-A0AAV8YDK3-F1
#
_entry.id   AF-A0AAV8YDK3-F1
#
_cell.length_a   1.000
_cell.length_b   1.000
_cell.length_c   1.000
_cell.angle_alpha   90.00
_cell.angle_beta   90.00
_cell.angle_gamma   90.00
#
_symmetry.space_group_name_H-M   'P 1'
#
loop_
_entity.id
_entity.type
_entity.pdbx_description
1 polymer ?
#
loop_
_entity_poly.entity_id
_entity_poly.type
_entity_poly.pdbx_seq_one_letter_code
_entity_poly.pdbx_strand_id
1 'polypeptide(L)'
;MNVEDLWKKNGSGIEMFRLSMSLGKDRFLIRHIRFDDIETLSDAFVDICKSVYTPYHYVTIDEKLETFRGRCSFRQYIPNKPNKYGLKIFALFDSKTYYTCNLEVYVGKQPSGPYEVSNSPGSVVERLSEHIRGTGRNITVDNWFTSIDLIERLKTNFRLTLLGTIRKNKRASPSIFKSSEPSRENIYVCLLSEKNVPWYRIFRNQKKKVLLVSSMHYYDDIDEDTGKPEIIKRLWSLEGDVASATGKKSTN
;
A
#
# COMPACT_ATOMS: atom_id res chain seq x y z
N MET A 1 10.80 -16.47 -22.71
CA MET A 1 9.95 -17.26 -23.61
C MET A 1 9.64 -16.41 -24.83
N ASN A 2 9.91 -16.87 -26.04
CA ASN A 2 9.58 -16.12 -27.26
C ASN A 2 8.10 -16.34 -27.59
N VAL A 3 7.40 -15.30 -28.05
CA VAL A 3 5.98 -15.38 -28.46
C VAL A 3 5.79 -16.41 -29.58
N GLU A 4 6.78 -16.57 -30.47
CA GLU A 4 6.71 -17.57 -31.54
C GLU A 4 6.64 -19.01 -31.02
N ASP A 5 7.25 -19.29 -29.86
CA ASP A 5 7.22 -20.61 -29.25
C ASP A 5 5.79 -21.00 -28.86
N LEU A 6 4.98 -20.04 -28.42
CA LEU A 6 3.58 -20.26 -28.04
C LEU A 6 2.73 -20.72 -29.23
N TRP A 7 3.07 -20.31 -30.46
CA TRP A 7 2.34 -20.66 -31.70
C TRP A 7 2.95 -21.82 -32.49
N LYS A 8 3.94 -22.55 -31.95
CA LYS A 8 4.55 -23.71 -32.65
C LYS A 8 3.56 -24.86 -32.85
N LYS A 9 3.58 -25.48 -34.04
CA LYS A 9 2.70 -26.62 -34.40
C LYS A 9 3.28 -28.01 -34.11
N ASN A 10 4.56 -28.10 -33.78
CA ASN A 10 5.31 -29.35 -33.59
C ASN A 10 5.07 -30.04 -32.22
N GLY A 11 3.94 -29.78 -31.57
CA GLY A 11 3.64 -30.29 -30.23
C GLY A 11 4.27 -29.51 -29.06
N SER A 12 5.21 -28.58 -29.30
CA SER A 12 5.83 -27.76 -28.23
C SER A 12 5.12 -26.43 -27.96
N GLY A 13 4.20 -26.00 -28.83
CA GLY A 13 3.42 -24.79 -28.65
C GLY A 13 2.11 -25.05 -27.90
N ILE A 14 1.53 -24.00 -27.34
CA ILE A 14 0.28 -24.08 -26.58
C ILE A 14 -0.90 -23.92 -27.55
N GLU A 15 -1.72 -24.97 -27.70
CA GLU A 15 -2.78 -25.03 -28.71
C GLU A 15 -3.80 -23.89 -28.59
N MET A 16 -4.14 -23.50 -27.36
CA MET A 16 -5.13 -22.44 -27.09
C MET A 16 -4.84 -21.14 -27.84
N PHE A 17 -3.57 -20.75 -27.99
CA PHE A 17 -3.21 -19.53 -28.72
C PHE A 17 -3.55 -19.62 -30.21
N ARG A 18 -3.20 -20.73 -30.85
CA ARG A 18 -3.46 -20.97 -32.28
C ARG A 18 -4.94 -21.15 -32.59
N LEU A 19 -5.70 -21.74 -31.67
CA LEU A 19 -7.15 -21.88 -31.77
C LEU A 19 -7.87 -20.54 -31.58
N SER A 20 -7.32 -19.63 -30.78
CA SER A 20 -7.90 -18.30 -30.54
C SER A 20 -7.64 -17.34 -31.70
N MET A 21 -6.38 -17.24 -32.17
CA MET A 21 -6.02 -16.40 -33.32
C MET A 21 -4.68 -16.79 -33.94
N SER A 22 -4.42 -16.33 -35.17
CA SER A 22 -3.10 -16.50 -35.79
C SER A 22 -2.06 -15.56 -35.18
N LEU A 23 -0.79 -15.98 -35.18
CA LEU A 23 0.34 -15.16 -34.72
C LEU A 23 0.43 -13.82 -35.47
N GLY A 24 0.07 -13.81 -36.77
CA GLY A 24 0.03 -12.59 -37.57
C GLY A 24 -1.02 -11.60 -37.06
N LYS A 25 -2.21 -12.09 -36.71
CA LYS A 25 -3.29 -11.26 -36.15
C LYS A 25 -2.93 -10.74 -34.75
N ASP A 26 -2.37 -11.58 -33.89
CA ASP A 26 -1.89 -11.18 -32.56
C ASP A 26 -0.85 -10.04 -32.64
N ARG A 27 0.18 -10.21 -33.48
CA ARG A 27 1.20 -9.18 -33.72
C ARG A 27 0.63 -7.90 -34.27
N PHE A 28 -0.35 -8.00 -35.17
CA PHE A 28 -1.04 -6.83 -35.71
C PHE A 28 -1.79 -6.09 -34.60
N LEU A 29 -2.61 -6.79 -33.81
CA LEU A 29 -3.41 -6.18 -32.74
C LEU A 29 -2.53 -5.52 -31.67
N ILE A 30 -1.53 -6.22 -31.14
CA ILE A 30 -0.66 -5.69 -30.07
C ILE A 30 0.05 -4.39 -30.50
N ARG A 31 0.40 -4.24 -31.78
CA ARG A 31 1.05 -3.02 -32.30
C ARG A 31 0.09 -1.85 -32.53
N HIS A 32 -1.19 -2.14 -32.72
CA HIS A 32 -2.20 -1.16 -33.14
C HIS A 32 -3.28 -0.88 -32.09
N ILE A 33 -3.27 -1.56 -30.94
CA ILE A 33 -4.09 -1.16 -29.80
C ILE A 33 -3.72 0.27 -29.41
N ARG A 34 -4.74 1.12 -29.30
CA ARG A 34 -4.65 2.50 -28.85
C ARG A 34 -5.76 2.73 -27.84
N PHE A 35 -5.43 3.51 -26.83
CA PHE A 35 -6.39 4.08 -25.90
C PHE A 35 -6.24 5.58 -26.09
N ASP A 36 -7.23 6.21 -26.71
CA ASP A 36 -7.16 7.63 -27.05
C ASP A 36 -7.14 8.50 -25.78
N ASP A 37 -7.95 8.11 -24.79
CA ASP A 37 -7.97 8.69 -23.46
C ASP A 37 -7.67 7.62 -22.40
N ILE A 38 -6.39 7.55 -22.01
CA ILE A 38 -5.90 6.61 -20.98
C ILE A 38 -6.43 6.98 -19.60
N GLU A 39 -6.68 8.27 -19.34
CA GLU A 39 -7.20 8.74 -18.06
C GLU A 39 -8.62 8.23 -17.87
N THR A 40 -9.49 8.45 -18.86
CA THR A 40 -10.87 7.93 -18.84
C THR A 40 -10.93 6.41 -18.66
N LEU A 41 -10.04 5.67 -19.34
CA LEU A 41 -9.99 4.22 -19.17
C LEU A 41 -9.53 3.79 -17.77
N SER A 42 -8.50 4.47 -17.25
CA SER A 42 -7.96 4.20 -15.91
C SER A 42 -8.99 4.47 -14.84
N ASP A 43 -9.68 5.60 -14.93
CA ASP A 43 -10.71 5.99 -13.97
C ASP A 43 -11.90 5.03 -14.02
N ALA A 44 -12.36 4.67 -15.22
CA ALA A 44 -13.42 3.68 -15.39
C ALA A 44 -13.04 2.32 -14.79
N PHE A 45 -11.80 1.86 -15.00
CA PHE A 45 -11.31 0.61 -14.40
C PHE A 45 -11.29 0.70 -12.86
N VAL A 46 -10.77 1.79 -12.32
CA VAL A 46 -10.69 2.01 -10.87
C VAL A 46 -12.08 2.09 -10.23
N ASP A 47 -13.04 2.73 -10.89
CA ASP A 47 -14.42 2.84 -10.40
C ASP A 47 -15.16 1.50 -10.43
N ILE A 48 -14.87 0.66 -11.43
CA ILE A 48 -15.32 -0.74 -11.43
C ILE A 48 -14.73 -1.47 -10.21
N CYS A 49 -13.41 -1.37 -9.96
CA CYS A 49 -12.79 -2.02 -8.80
C CYS A 49 -13.42 -1.62 -7.46
N LYS A 50 -13.75 -0.33 -7.28
CA LYS A 50 -14.40 0.17 -6.07
C LYS A 50 -15.84 -0.33 -5.92
N SER A 51 -16.58 -0.50 -7.01
CA SER A 51 -18.03 -0.79 -6.98
C SER A 51 -18.35 -2.28 -6.87
N VAL A 52 -17.49 -3.16 -7.40
CA VAL A 52 -17.78 -4.62 -7.44
C VAL A 52 -17.41 -5.36 -6.15
N TYR A 53 -16.65 -4.74 -5.25
CA TYR A 53 -16.15 -5.40 -4.04
C TYR A 53 -16.24 -4.50 -2.81
N THR A 54 -16.70 -5.07 -1.69
CA THR A 54 -16.67 -4.41 -0.39
C THR A 54 -15.54 -5.01 0.45
N PRO A 55 -14.49 -4.24 0.79
CA PRO A 55 -13.35 -4.75 1.57
C PRO A 55 -13.74 -5.18 2.99
N TYR A 56 -12.94 -6.06 3.60
CA TYR A 56 -13.13 -6.44 5.00
C TYR A 56 -12.69 -5.32 5.94
N HIS A 57 -12.55 -5.62 7.24
CA HIS A 57 -12.20 -4.65 8.27
C HIS A 57 -10.78 -4.06 8.13
N TYR A 58 -9.88 -4.77 7.47
CA TYR A 58 -8.47 -4.42 7.36
C TYR A 58 -8.09 -4.25 5.90
N VAL A 59 -7.55 -3.07 5.59
CA VAL A 59 -7.02 -2.75 4.28
C VAL A 59 -5.59 -2.27 4.42
N THR A 60 -4.82 -2.39 3.35
CA THR A 60 -3.43 -1.98 3.30
C THR A 60 -3.20 -1.03 2.14
N ILE A 61 -2.49 0.08 2.38
CA ILE A 61 -1.98 0.94 1.32
C ILE A 61 -0.47 0.77 1.20
N ASP A 62 0.00 0.43 0.00
CA ASP A 62 1.43 0.32 -0.32
C ASP A 62 1.72 0.63 -1.80
N GLU A 63 2.99 0.67 -2.17
CA GLU A 63 3.43 0.78 -3.55
C GLU A 63 3.60 -0.56 -4.29
N LYS A 64 3.01 -0.62 -5.48
CA LYS A 64 3.26 -1.60 -6.52
C LYS A 64 4.18 -0.99 -7.58
N LEU A 65 5.01 -1.84 -8.19
CA LEU A 65 5.90 -1.43 -9.28
C LEU A 65 5.68 -2.36 -10.47
N GLU A 66 5.03 -1.85 -11.51
CA GLU A 66 4.79 -2.61 -12.74
C GLU A 66 6.00 -2.49 -13.66
N THR A 67 6.58 -3.63 -14.03
CA THR A 67 7.87 -3.66 -14.71
C THR A 67 7.76 -3.05 -16.10
N PHE A 68 8.50 -1.97 -16.34
CA PHE A 68 8.48 -1.28 -17.61
C PHE A 68 9.85 -0.65 -17.88
N ARG A 69 10.44 -1.00 -19.03
CA ARG A 69 11.76 -0.51 -19.46
C ARG A 69 11.71 0.41 -20.66
N GLY A 70 10.54 0.64 -21.25
CA GLY A 70 10.35 1.58 -22.35
C GLY A 70 10.60 3.03 -21.92
N ARG A 71 10.53 3.95 -22.90
CA ARG A 71 10.57 5.39 -22.65
C ARG A 71 9.22 5.83 -22.11
N CYS A 72 9.21 6.33 -20.88
CA CYS A 72 8.04 6.92 -20.22
C CYS A 72 8.56 7.98 -19.24
N SER A 73 7.93 9.16 -19.23
CA SER A 73 8.37 10.31 -18.42
C SER A 73 8.30 10.05 -16.92
N PHE A 74 7.34 9.24 -16.46
CA PHE A 74 7.11 8.95 -15.05
C PHE A 74 7.61 7.57 -14.60
N ARG A 75 8.45 6.91 -15.40
CA ARG A 75 9.11 5.66 -15.00
C ARG A 75 9.97 5.88 -13.75
N GLN A 76 9.78 5.05 -12.74
CA GLN A 76 10.50 5.10 -11.47
C GLN A 76 11.60 4.03 -11.38
N TYR A 77 12.64 4.36 -10.61
CA TYR A 77 13.66 3.40 -10.17
C TYR A 77 13.52 3.14 -8.67
N ILE A 78 13.28 1.89 -8.29
CA ILE A 78 13.13 1.45 -6.89
C ILE A 78 14.18 0.35 -6.61
N PRO A 79 15.30 0.67 -5.93
CA PRO A 79 16.42 -0.24 -5.74
C PRO A 79 16.07 -1.57 -5.07
N ASN A 80 15.10 -1.55 -4.15
CA ASN A 80 14.76 -2.67 -3.27
C ASN A 80 13.77 -3.66 -3.89
N LYS A 81 13.23 -3.39 -5.10
CA LYS A 81 12.32 -4.31 -5.79
C LYS A 81 13.13 -5.22 -6.73
N PRO A 82 12.70 -6.48 -6.95
CA PRO A 82 13.40 -7.42 -7.84
C PRO A 82 13.62 -6.86 -9.25
N ASN A 83 12.56 -6.26 -9.81
CA ASN A 83 12.63 -5.48 -11.03
C ASN A 83 12.67 -4.01 -10.67
N LYS A 84 13.84 -3.38 -10.82
CA LYS A 84 14.08 -2.04 -10.28
C LYS A 84 13.45 -0.90 -11.07
N TYR A 85 13.07 -1.12 -12.33
CA TYR A 85 12.52 -0.09 -13.22
C TYR A 85 11.08 -0.41 -13.59
N GLY A 86 10.19 0.57 -13.44
CA GLY A 86 8.78 0.37 -13.74
C GLY A 86 7.90 1.58 -13.53
N LEU A 87 6.60 1.38 -13.68
CA LEU A 87 5.56 2.35 -13.35
C LEU A 87 5.17 2.15 -11.89
N LYS A 88 5.39 3.18 -11.06
CA LYS A 88 5.01 3.13 -9.64
C LYS A 88 3.51 3.39 -9.53
N ILE A 89 2.80 2.53 -8.81
CA ILE A 89 1.37 2.64 -8.57
C ILE A 89 1.14 2.53 -7.07
N PHE A 90 0.42 3.47 -6.49
CA PHE A 90 -0.09 3.32 -5.13
C PHE A 90 -1.40 2.56 -5.18
N ALA A 91 -1.59 1.61 -4.25
CA ALA A 91 -2.72 0.71 -4.31
C ALA A 91 -3.28 0.48 -2.90
N LEU A 92 -4.61 0.42 -2.81
CA LEU A 92 -5.34 0.00 -1.62
C LEU A 92 -5.80 -1.44 -1.82
N PHE A 93 -5.34 -2.33 -0.94
CA PHE A 93 -5.64 -3.75 -0.97
C PHE A 93 -6.49 -4.15 0.22
N ASP A 94 -7.40 -5.08 0.04
CA ASP A 94 -8.02 -5.80 1.15
C ASP A 94 -7.03 -6.82 1.71
N SER A 95 -6.72 -6.74 3.00
CA SER A 95 -5.65 -7.56 3.58
C SER A 95 -6.01 -9.04 3.62
N LYS A 96 -7.30 -9.39 3.62
CA LYS A 96 -7.76 -10.79 3.69
C LYS A 96 -7.77 -11.49 2.34
N THR A 97 -8.25 -10.82 1.29
CA THR A 97 -8.44 -11.41 -0.05
C THR A 97 -7.39 -10.99 -1.06
N TYR A 98 -6.55 -10.01 -0.71
CA TYR A 98 -5.60 -9.36 -1.60
C TYR A 98 -6.26 -8.63 -2.78
N TYR A 99 -7.58 -8.39 -2.70
CA TYR A 99 -8.31 -7.66 -3.72
C TYR A 99 -7.85 -6.20 -3.78
N THR A 100 -7.60 -5.70 -4.98
CA THR A 100 -7.21 -4.30 -5.21
C THR A 100 -8.44 -3.43 -5.32
N CYS A 101 -8.73 -2.66 -4.28
CA CYS A 101 -9.93 -1.83 -4.19
C CYS A 101 -9.76 -0.47 -4.89
N ASN A 102 -8.55 0.10 -4.86
CA ASN A 102 -8.27 1.40 -5.47
C ASN A 102 -6.80 1.49 -5.93
N LEU A 103 -6.54 2.26 -6.97
CA LEU A 103 -5.22 2.42 -7.60
C LEU A 103 -5.01 3.89 -7.99
N GLU A 104 -3.78 4.37 -7.81
CA GLU A 104 -3.35 5.70 -8.26
C GLU A 104 -1.95 5.60 -8.87
N VAL A 105 -1.80 5.99 -10.14
CA VAL A 105 -0.50 5.97 -10.83
C VAL A 105 0.34 7.15 -10.36
N TYR A 106 1.57 6.89 -9.92
CA TYR A 106 2.49 7.95 -9.54
C TYR A 106 3.18 8.51 -10.78
N VAL A 107 2.76 9.73 -11.17
CA VAL A 107 3.29 10.43 -12.36
C VAL A 107 4.39 11.45 -12.05
N GLY A 108 4.85 11.54 -10.80
CA GLY A 108 5.80 12.58 -10.37
C GLY A 108 5.11 13.94 -10.22
N LYS A 109 5.85 15.04 -10.41
CA LYS A 109 5.29 16.39 -10.33
C LYS A 109 4.47 16.68 -11.59
N GLN A 110 3.18 16.91 -11.40
CA GLN A 110 2.26 17.31 -12.46
C GLN A 110 2.50 18.76 -12.89
N PRO A 111 2.23 19.12 -14.16
CA PRO A 111 2.20 20.52 -14.58
C PRO A 111 1.06 21.25 -13.87
N SER A 112 1.20 22.57 -13.72
CA SER A 112 0.14 23.38 -13.11
C SER A 112 -1.14 23.32 -13.94
N GLY A 113 -2.26 23.11 -13.24
CA GLY A 113 -3.57 22.92 -13.86
C GLY A 113 -4.53 22.13 -12.98
N PRO A 114 -5.70 21.75 -13.51
CA PRO A 114 -6.74 21.05 -12.74
C PRO A 114 -6.31 19.65 -12.27
N TYR A 115 -5.33 19.05 -12.94
CA TYR A 115 -4.78 17.72 -12.62
C TYR A 115 -3.59 17.77 -11.65
N GLU A 116 -3.19 18.96 -11.17
CA GLU A 116 -2.12 19.08 -10.19
C GLU A 116 -2.61 18.63 -8.81
N VAL A 117 -2.14 17.46 -8.37
CA VAL A 117 -2.48 16.88 -7.06
C VAL A 117 -1.24 16.69 -6.20
N SER A 118 -1.40 16.87 -4.89
CA SER A 118 -0.30 16.65 -3.96
C SER A 118 0.11 15.19 -3.89
N ASN A 119 1.38 14.91 -4.16
CA ASN A 119 1.99 13.59 -3.96
C ASN A 119 2.48 13.38 -2.51
N SER A 120 2.05 14.21 -1.56
CA SER A 120 2.39 13.99 -0.15
C SER A 120 1.84 12.65 0.33
N PRO A 121 2.55 11.90 1.19
CA PRO A 121 2.11 10.58 1.60
C PRO A 121 0.72 10.59 2.26
N GLY A 122 0.41 11.64 3.03
CA GLY A 122 -0.91 11.81 3.64
C GLY A 122 -2.01 12.07 2.61
N SER A 123 -1.76 12.91 1.60
CA SER A 123 -2.72 13.18 0.53
C SER A 123 -3.03 11.92 -0.29
N VAL A 124 -2.01 11.09 -0.57
CA VAL A 124 -2.18 9.81 -1.27
C VAL A 124 -3.07 8.87 -0.45
N VAL A 125 -2.81 8.72 0.86
CA VAL A 125 -3.65 7.87 1.73
C VAL A 125 -5.09 8.37 1.75
N GLU A 126 -5.31 9.67 1.85
CA GLU A 126 -6.65 10.26 1.87
C GLU A 126 -7.41 10.02 0.57
N ARG A 127 -6.79 10.20 -0.59
CA ARG A 127 -7.42 9.90 -1.89
C ARG A 127 -7.73 8.43 -2.06
N LEU A 128 -6.75 7.56 -1.77
CA LEU A 128 -6.95 6.11 -1.92
C LEU A 128 -8.05 5.56 -1.01
N SER A 129 -8.19 6.12 0.19
CA SER A 129 -9.20 5.70 1.18
C SER A 129 -10.56 6.37 1.04
N GLU A 130 -10.76 7.24 0.05
CA GLU A 130 -11.98 8.03 -0.09
C GLU A 130 -13.26 7.20 -0.09
N HIS A 131 -13.30 6.13 -0.90
CA HIS A 131 -14.44 5.23 -1.03
C HIS A 131 -14.75 4.38 0.23
N ILE A 132 -13.85 4.33 1.21
CA ILE A 132 -14.06 3.60 2.48
C ILE A 132 -14.21 4.52 3.69
N ARG A 133 -14.28 5.84 3.49
CA ARG A 133 -14.52 6.78 4.60
C ARG A 133 -15.88 6.50 5.25
N GLY A 134 -15.97 6.72 6.56
CA GLY A 134 -17.20 6.52 7.33
C GLY A 134 -17.44 5.08 7.79
N THR A 135 -16.62 4.11 7.36
CA THR A 135 -16.90 2.69 7.59
C THR A 135 -16.23 2.09 8.82
N GLY A 136 -15.33 2.83 9.49
CA GLY A 136 -14.60 2.31 10.66
C GLY A 136 -13.53 1.27 10.35
N ARG A 137 -13.07 1.17 9.09
CA ARG A 137 -12.00 0.24 8.68
C ARG A 137 -10.64 0.70 9.18
N ASN A 138 -9.73 -0.25 9.35
CA ASN A 138 -8.34 0.01 9.69
C ASN A 138 -7.46 -0.03 8.44
N ILE A 139 -6.67 1.02 8.24
CA ILE A 139 -5.69 1.14 7.16
C ILE A 139 -4.30 0.82 7.72
N THR A 140 -3.64 -0.15 7.13
CA THR A 140 -2.23 -0.44 7.40
C THR A 140 -1.34 0.15 6.33
N VAL A 141 -0.27 0.84 6.76
CA VAL A 141 0.64 1.54 5.85
C VAL A 141 2.10 1.39 6.27
N ASP A 142 3.01 1.51 5.31
CA ASP A 142 4.45 1.60 5.60
C ASP A 142 4.83 2.97 6.18
N ASN A 143 6.02 3.04 6.79
CA ASN A 143 6.61 4.22 7.43
C ASN A 143 6.62 5.49 6.59
N TRP A 144 6.64 5.36 5.26
CA TRP A 144 6.64 6.50 4.35
C TRP A 144 5.31 7.27 4.42
N PHE A 145 4.20 6.55 4.57
CA PHE A 145 2.84 7.09 4.63
C PHE A 145 2.44 7.60 6.02
N THR A 146 3.01 7.05 7.08
CA THR A 146 2.59 7.34 8.46
C THR A 146 2.99 8.74 8.94
N SER A 147 2.04 9.56 9.39
CA SER A 147 2.30 10.77 10.20
C SER A 147 1.25 10.93 11.30
N ILE A 148 1.57 11.68 12.36
CA ILE A 148 0.64 11.93 13.47
C ILE A 148 -0.58 12.73 12.97
N ASP A 149 -0.35 13.81 12.23
CA ASP A 149 -1.43 14.62 11.63
C ASP A 149 -2.34 13.79 10.71
N LEU A 150 -1.81 12.77 10.02
CA LEU A 150 -2.63 11.88 9.21
C LEU A 150 -3.52 10.99 10.08
N ILE A 151 -2.97 10.45 11.18
CA ILE A 151 -3.71 9.57 12.09
C ILE A 151 -4.89 10.32 12.71
N GLU A 152 -4.67 11.55 13.17
CA GLU A 152 -5.71 12.39 13.76
C GLU A 152 -6.80 12.75 12.75
N ARG A 153 -6.40 13.14 11.52
CA ARG A 153 -7.35 13.45 10.44
C ARG A 153 -8.19 12.23 10.04
N LEU A 154 -7.56 11.06 9.85
CA LEU A 154 -8.27 9.81 9.53
C LEU A 154 -9.29 9.44 10.60
N LYS A 155 -8.92 9.56 11.88
CA LYS A 155 -9.81 9.21 13.00
C LYS A 155 -10.95 10.20 13.16
N THR A 156 -10.65 11.51 13.15
CA THR A 156 -11.62 12.58 13.43
C THR A 156 -12.57 12.82 12.27
N ASN A 157 -12.03 12.96 11.06
CA ASN A 157 -12.79 13.47 9.92
C ASN A 157 -13.37 12.34 9.07
N PHE A 158 -12.71 11.18 9.05
CA PHE A 158 -13.04 10.12 8.10
C PHE A 158 -13.51 8.82 8.74
N ARG A 159 -13.55 8.72 10.08
CA ARG A 159 -13.93 7.49 10.81
C ARG A 159 -13.13 6.28 10.29
N LEU A 160 -11.82 6.44 10.20
CA LEU A 160 -10.86 5.41 9.80
C LEU A 160 -9.75 5.33 10.84
N THR A 161 -9.25 4.13 11.10
CA THR A 161 -8.08 3.92 11.95
C THR A 161 -6.85 3.63 11.11
N LEU A 162 -5.67 3.85 11.67
CA LEU A 162 -4.40 3.62 11.01
C LEU A 162 -3.50 2.77 11.90
N LEU A 163 -2.79 1.82 11.28
CA LEU A 163 -1.71 1.05 11.86
C LEU A 163 -0.48 1.17 10.97
N GLY A 164 0.68 1.47 11.54
CA GLY A 164 1.91 1.54 10.75
C GLY A 164 3.15 1.70 11.60
N THR A 165 4.29 1.76 10.95
CA THR A 165 5.57 2.08 11.59
C THR A 165 5.84 3.58 11.49
N ILE A 166 6.52 4.17 12.47
CA ILE A 166 6.95 5.57 12.44
C ILE A 166 8.46 5.68 12.66
N ARG A 167 9.12 6.54 11.87
CA ARG A 167 10.57 6.79 12.02
C ARG A 167 10.81 7.67 13.25
N LYS A 168 11.82 7.32 14.05
CA LYS A 168 12.25 8.08 15.25
C LYS A 168 12.50 9.57 14.99
N ASN A 169 12.98 9.88 13.79
CA ASN A 169 13.38 11.24 13.41
C ASN A 169 12.20 12.12 12.96
N LYS A 170 10.95 11.64 13.02
CA LYS A 170 9.80 12.52 12.71
C LYS A 170 9.59 13.53 13.85
N ARG A 171 9.36 14.79 13.48
CA ARG A 171 9.26 15.94 14.39
C ARG A 171 8.26 15.71 15.53
N ALA A 172 7.14 15.07 15.21
CA ALA A 172 6.04 14.78 16.11
C ALA A 172 6.26 13.55 17.01
N SER A 173 7.37 12.81 16.86
CA SER A 173 7.69 11.72 17.80
C SER A 173 7.98 12.30 19.19
N PRO A 174 7.30 11.82 20.25
CA PRO A 174 7.60 12.20 21.63
C PRO A 174 9.10 12.10 21.94
N SER A 175 9.62 13.07 22.72
CA SER A 175 11.05 13.15 23.09
C SER A 175 11.55 11.87 23.77
N ILE A 176 10.68 11.17 24.50
CA ILE A 176 10.95 9.85 25.11
C ILE A 176 11.41 8.78 24.11
N PHE A 177 11.08 8.91 22.84
CA PHE A 177 11.53 7.99 21.78
C PHE A 177 12.79 8.46 21.03
N LYS A 178 13.24 9.70 21.28
CA LYS A 178 14.48 10.26 20.72
C LYS A 178 15.72 9.84 21.52
N SER A 179 15.54 9.31 22.74
CA SER A 179 16.65 8.76 23.53
C SER A 179 17.31 7.58 22.81
N SER A 180 18.63 7.68 22.66
CA SER A 180 19.50 6.63 22.11
C SER A 180 19.68 5.46 23.06
N GLU A 181 19.36 5.64 24.35
CA GLU A 181 19.49 4.61 25.36
C GLU A 181 18.57 3.41 25.05
N PRO A 182 19.10 2.18 25.12
CA PRO A 182 18.29 0.98 25.05
C PRO A 182 17.44 0.88 26.31
N SER A 183 16.10 0.98 26.18
CA SER A 183 15.23 0.62 27.28
C SER A 183 15.28 -0.90 27.48
N ARG A 184 15.41 -1.33 28.74
CA ARG A 184 15.34 -2.76 29.10
C ARG A 184 13.91 -3.31 28.97
N GLU A 185 12.93 -2.43 28.79
CA GLU A 185 11.49 -2.72 28.76
C GLU A 185 10.84 -2.21 27.47
N ASN A 186 9.76 -2.87 27.06
CA ASN A 186 8.89 -2.37 25.99
C ASN A 186 8.20 -1.10 26.48
N ILE A 187 8.27 -0.02 25.70
CA ILE A 187 7.66 1.26 26.06
C ILE A 187 6.38 1.43 25.26
N TYR A 188 5.27 1.60 25.98
CA TYR A 188 3.99 2.06 25.45
C TYR A 188 3.80 3.51 25.82
N VAL A 189 3.54 4.34 24.81
CA VAL A 189 3.11 5.72 25.04
C VAL A 189 1.73 5.87 24.44
N CYS A 190 0.78 6.19 25.30
CA CYS A 190 -0.58 6.53 24.92
C CYS A 190 -0.67 8.06 24.79
N LEU A 191 -1.06 8.57 23.63
CA LEU A 191 -1.33 10.00 23.48
C LEU A 191 -2.84 10.21 23.50
N LEU A 192 -3.28 10.89 24.56
CA LEU A 192 -4.68 11.10 24.91
C LEU A 192 -5.21 12.39 24.29
N SER A 193 -6.50 12.34 23.91
CA SER A 193 -7.31 13.51 23.58
C SER A 193 -7.68 14.30 24.84
N GLU A 194 -8.12 15.54 24.67
CA GLU A 194 -8.73 16.37 25.72
C GLU A 194 -9.87 15.65 26.48
N LYS A 195 -10.51 14.65 25.86
CA LYS A 195 -11.59 13.85 26.45
C LYS A 195 -11.12 12.52 27.08
N ASN A 196 -9.84 12.35 27.40
CA ASN A 196 -9.25 11.10 27.93
C ASN A 196 -9.43 9.85 27.06
N VAL A 197 -9.77 10.02 25.77
CA VAL A 197 -9.81 8.92 24.79
C VAL A 197 -8.50 8.96 24.00
N PRO A 198 -7.75 7.86 23.87
CA PRO A 198 -6.51 7.87 23.12
C PRO A 198 -6.74 8.10 21.64
N TRP A 199 -6.02 9.06 21.08
CA TRP A 199 -5.97 9.27 19.63
C TRP A 199 -5.21 8.13 18.97
N TYR A 200 -4.05 7.79 19.53
CA TYR A 200 -3.20 6.70 19.07
C TYR A 200 -2.20 6.27 20.15
N ARG A 201 -1.68 5.05 20.00
CA ARG A 201 -0.66 4.44 20.83
C ARG A 201 0.62 4.26 20.05
N ILE A 202 1.75 4.58 20.66
CA ILE A 202 3.08 4.29 20.13
C ILE A 202 3.73 3.18 20.95
N PHE A 203 4.18 2.13 20.27
CA PHE A 203 4.91 1.03 20.86
C PHE A 203 6.36 1.02 20.38
N ARG A 204 7.32 0.92 21.31
CA ARG A 204 8.75 0.71 21.00
C ARG A 204 9.16 -0.69 21.42
N ASN A 205 9.60 -1.49 20.46
CA ASN A 205 10.15 -2.83 20.70
C ASN A 205 11.58 -2.73 21.29
N GLN A 206 11.88 -3.57 22.29
CA GLN A 206 13.23 -3.74 22.86
C GLN A 206 14.29 -4.14 21.82
N LYS A 207 13.97 -5.10 20.92
CA LYS A 207 14.93 -5.76 20.01
C LYS A 207 15.09 -5.01 18.69
N LYS A 208 13.97 -4.59 18.10
CA LYS A 208 13.96 -3.80 16.86
C LYS A 208 13.71 -2.36 17.26
N LYS A 209 14.61 -1.42 16.92
CA LYS A 209 14.49 0.04 17.19
C LYS A 209 13.34 0.69 16.39
N VAL A 210 12.21 0.01 16.23
CA VAL A 210 11.06 0.39 15.43
C VAL A 210 9.97 0.90 16.36
N LEU A 211 9.36 2.01 15.99
CA LEU A 211 8.18 2.55 16.64
C LEU A 211 6.96 2.14 15.83
N LEU A 212 5.99 1.50 16.47
CA LEU A 212 4.69 1.21 15.89
C LEU A 212 3.72 2.26 16.36
N VAL A 213 2.80 2.65 15.50
CA VAL A 213 1.71 3.55 15.86
C VAL A 213 0.39 2.94 15.43
N SER A 214 -0.60 3.01 16.33
CA SER A 214 -1.96 2.55 16.03
C SER A 214 -3.00 3.46 16.66
N SER A 215 -4.02 3.82 15.89
CA SER A 215 -5.24 4.46 16.40
C SER A 215 -6.42 3.51 16.62
N MET A 216 -6.22 2.21 16.34
CA MET A 216 -7.20 1.14 16.53
C MET A 216 -7.16 0.51 17.92
N HIS A 217 -5.96 0.33 18.48
CA HIS A 217 -5.79 -0.37 19.75
C HIS A 217 -6.01 0.60 20.91
N TYR A 218 -6.83 0.19 21.89
CA TYR A 218 -7.16 0.99 23.08
C TYR A 218 -6.50 0.48 24.36
N TYR A 219 -6.19 -0.82 24.43
CA TYR A 219 -5.60 -1.50 25.59
C TYR A 219 -4.23 -2.10 25.26
N ASP A 220 -3.49 -2.50 26.31
CA ASP A 220 -2.16 -3.13 26.22
C ASP A 220 -2.31 -4.65 26.12
N ASP A 221 -3.18 -5.09 25.21
CA ASP A 221 -3.51 -6.50 25.07
C ASP A 221 -2.30 -7.30 24.60
N ILE A 222 -2.02 -8.36 25.36
CA ILE A 222 -0.97 -9.32 25.08
C ILE A 222 -1.64 -10.58 24.53
N ASP A 223 -1.13 -11.04 23.40
CA ASP A 223 -1.56 -12.28 22.80
C ASP A 223 -1.10 -13.46 23.66
N GLU A 224 -2.06 -14.23 24.18
CA GLU A 224 -1.81 -15.34 25.14
C GLU A 224 -0.91 -16.43 24.54
N ASP A 225 -1.02 -16.69 23.23
CA ASP A 225 -0.23 -17.71 22.54
C ASP A 225 1.25 -17.34 22.39
N THR A 226 1.53 -16.06 22.12
CA THR A 226 2.89 -15.60 21.77
C THR A 226 3.57 -14.81 22.88
N GLY A 227 2.83 -14.38 23.90
CA GLY A 227 3.29 -13.45 24.92
C GLY A 227 3.72 -12.09 24.35
N LYS A 228 3.32 -11.78 23.11
CA LYS A 228 3.67 -10.54 22.41
C LYS A 228 2.48 -9.58 22.39
N PRO A 229 2.74 -8.27 22.30
CA PRO A 229 1.68 -7.28 22.18
C PRO A 229 0.90 -7.49 20.89
N GLU A 230 -0.43 -7.43 20.94
CA GLU A 230 -1.32 -7.71 19.80
C GLU A 230 -0.99 -6.82 18.59
N ILE A 231 -0.65 -5.55 18.85
CA ILE A 231 -0.23 -4.58 17.83
C ILE A 231 0.94 -5.08 16.96
N ILE A 232 1.86 -5.86 17.53
CA ILE A 232 3.00 -6.44 16.78
C ILE A 232 2.53 -7.58 15.89
N LYS A 233 1.75 -8.52 16.45
CA LYS A 233 1.22 -9.67 15.71
C LYS A 233 0.41 -9.18 14.51
N ARG A 234 -0.43 -8.17 14.74
CA ARG A 234 -1.26 -7.55 13.70
C ARG A 234 -0.40 -6.94 12.59
N LEU A 235 0.64 -6.19 12.93
CA LEU A 235 1.52 -5.60 11.94
C LEU A 235 2.24 -6.66 11.11
N TRP A 236 2.83 -7.69 11.74
CA TRP A 236 3.58 -8.71 11.02
C TRP A 236 2.71 -9.54 10.09
N SER A 237 1.49 -9.88 10.50
CA SER A 237 0.50 -10.51 9.62
C SER A 237 0.30 -9.64 8.37
N LEU A 238 0.08 -8.35 8.58
CA LEU A 238 -0.24 -7.43 7.49
C LEU A 238 0.97 -7.12 6.61
N GLU A 239 2.19 -7.07 7.16
CA GLU A 239 3.44 -6.97 6.38
C GLU A 239 3.65 -8.20 5.47
N GLY A 240 3.31 -9.40 5.96
CA GLY A 240 3.26 -10.62 5.16
C GLY A 240 2.23 -10.54 4.03
N ASP A 241 1.05 -9.98 4.34
CA ASP A 241 -0.02 -9.80 3.36
C ASP A 241 0.39 -8.80 2.26
N VAL A 242 1.05 -7.70 2.64
CA VAL A 242 1.61 -6.70 1.72
C VAL A 242 2.67 -7.32 0.81
N ALA A 243 3.58 -8.11 1.38
CA ALA A 243 4.65 -8.75 0.62
C ALA A 243 4.07 -9.67 -0.46
N SER A 244 3.03 -10.42 -0.10
CA SER A 244 2.29 -11.30 -1.01
C SER A 244 1.58 -10.53 -2.12
N ALA A 245 0.89 -9.42 -1.77
CA ALA A 245 0.16 -8.59 -2.74
C ALA A 245 1.07 -7.77 -3.68
N THR A 246 2.23 -7.32 -3.21
CA THR A 246 3.08 -6.34 -3.92
C THR A 246 4.37 -6.91 -4.50
N GLY A 247 4.63 -8.21 -4.28
CA GLY A 247 5.86 -8.89 -4.70
C GLY A 247 7.13 -8.33 -4.04
N LYS A 248 7.01 -7.69 -2.86
CA LYS A 248 8.18 -7.32 -2.03
C LYS A 248 8.78 -8.60 -1.44
N LYS A 249 10.12 -8.70 -1.40
CA LYS A 249 10.78 -9.72 -0.56
C LYS A 249 10.44 -9.39 0.90
N SER A 250 9.92 -10.37 1.66
CA SER A 250 9.65 -10.15 3.09
C SER A 250 10.97 -9.81 3.79
N THR A 251 11.06 -8.65 4.40
CA THR A 251 12.21 -8.27 5.24
C THR A 251 12.01 -8.86 6.63
N ASN A 252 12.19 -10.18 6.76
CA ASN A 252 12.31 -10.82 8.07
C ASN A 252 13.74 -10.66 8.61
#